data_AF-A0A7W0G3M3-F1
#
_entry.id   AF-A0A7W0G3M3-F1
#
_cell.length_a   1.000
_cell.length_b   1.000
_cell.length_c   1.000
_cell.angle_alpha   90.00
_cell.angle_beta   90.00
_cell.angle_gamma   90.00
#
_symmetry.space_group_name_H-M   'P 1'
#
loop_
_entity.id
_entity.type
_entity.pdbx_description
1 polymer ?
#
loop_
_entity_poly.entity_id
_entity_poly.type
_entity_poly.pdbx_seq_one_letter_code
_entity_poly.pdbx_strand_id
1 'polypeptide(L)' 'RNVGAVAAIPEVVEFNIGHNVIARALFAGLPEAVREMRERIREARG' A
#
# COMPACT_ATOMS: atom_id res chain seq x y z
N ARG A 1 6.66 2.77 2.06
CA ARG A 1 7.40 3.08 3.31
C ARG A 1 6.61 4.01 4.25
N ASN A 2 5.84 4.97 3.74
CA ASN A 2 5.07 5.94 4.54
C ASN A 2 3.56 5.63 4.64
N VAL A 3 3.03 4.70 3.83
CA VAL A 3 1.59 4.43 3.77
C VAL A 3 0.96 4.12 5.12
N GLY A 4 1.68 3.48 6.05
CA GLY A 4 1.14 3.10 7.36
C GLY A 4 0.65 4.29 8.19
N ALA A 5 1.38 5.40 8.22
CA ALA A 5 0.98 6.58 8.99
C ALA A 5 -0.31 7.21 8.47
N VAL A 6 -0.50 7.22 7.14
CA VAL A 6 -1.74 7.70 6.50
C VAL A 6 -2.86 6.66 6.66
N ALA A 7 -2.52 5.36 6.60
CA ALA A 7 -3.48 4.28 6.71
C ALA A 7 -4.13 4.13 8.09
N ALA A 8 -3.44 4.60 9.13
CA ALA A 8 -3.94 4.68 10.50
C ALA A 8 -5.00 5.79 10.71
N ILE A 9 -5.19 6.70 9.74
CA ILE A 9 -6.23 7.74 9.81
C ILE A 9 -7.59 7.10 9.47
N PRO A 10 -8.55 7.06 10.41
CA PRO A 10 -9.81 6.32 10.24
C PRO A 10 -10.74 6.94 9.19
N GLU A 11 -10.67 8.25 8.97
CA GLU A 11 -11.50 8.97 7.98
C GLU A 11 -11.07 8.69 6.53
N VAL A 12 -9.84 8.21 6.30
CA VAL A 12 -9.40 7.83 4.96
C VAL A 12 -10.06 6.53 4.59
N VAL A 13 -10.79 6.48 3.48
CA VAL A 13 -11.50 5.24 3.05
C VAL A 13 -10.86 4.58 1.83
N GLU A 14 -9.99 5.30 1.12
CA GLU A 14 -9.37 4.85 -0.12
C GLU A 14 -7.92 5.34 -0.25
N PHE A 15 -7.05 4.51 -0.83
CA PHE A 15 -5.64 4.82 -1.07
C PHE A 15 -5.31 4.65 -2.56
N ASN A 16 -5.22 5.77 -3.28
CA ASN A 16 -4.80 5.79 -4.67
C ASN A 16 -3.26 5.86 -4.78
N ILE A 17 -2.60 4.71 -4.98
CA ILE A 17 -1.13 4.60 -5.01
C ILE A 17 -0.66 4.01 -6.34
N GLY A 18 -0.11 4.87 -7.21
CA GLY A 18 0.40 4.47 -8.54
C GLY A 18 1.90 4.16 -8.56
N HIS A 19 2.72 5.22 -8.62
CA HIS A 19 4.17 5.11 -8.85
C HIS A 19 4.89 4.11 -7.94
N ASN A 20 4.55 4.06 -6.65
CA ASN A 20 5.23 3.15 -5.73
C ASN A 20 4.91 1.67 -6.03
N VAL A 21 3.65 1.36 -6.36
CA VAL A 21 3.23 0.00 -6.74
C VAL A 21 3.92 -0.41 -8.03
N ILE A 22 3.93 0.46 -9.05
CA ILE A 22 4.57 0.16 -10.33
C ILE A 22 6.09 -0.01 -10.17
N ALA A 23 6.76 0.88 -9.43
CA ALA A 23 8.19 0.75 -9.17
C ALA A 23 8.54 -0.56 -8.45
N ARG A 24 7.71 -1.02 -7.50
CA ARG A 24 7.88 -2.32 -6.84
C ARG A 24 7.61 -3.49 -7.79
N ALA A 25 6.61 -3.36 -8.66
CA ALA A 25 6.23 -4.38 -9.62
C ALA A 25 7.35 -4.69 -10.63
N LEU A 26 8.25 -3.74 -10.91
CA LEU A 26 9.43 -3.99 -11.75
C LEU A 26 10.37 -5.07 -11.19
N PHE A 27 10.31 -5.34 -9.88
CA PHE A 27 11.18 -6.31 -9.22
C PHE A 27 10.43 -7.56 -8.75
N ALA A 28 9.18 -7.41 -8.31
CA ALA A 28 8.42 -8.48 -7.67
C ALA A 28 7.21 -8.95 -8.51
N GLY A 29 6.88 -8.25 -9.60
CA GLY A 29 5.63 -8.42 -10.33
C GLY A 29 4.48 -7.61 -9.73
N LEU A 30 3.50 -7.26 -10.57
CA LEU A 30 2.36 -6.42 -10.17
C LEU A 30 1.47 -7.07 -9.09
N PRO A 31 1.11 -8.37 -9.17
CA PRO A 31 0.29 -9.00 -8.14
C PRO A 31 0.91 -8.91 -6.74
N GLU A 32 2.21 -9.16 -6.65
CA GLU A 32 2.96 -9.14 -5.40
C GLU A 32 3.09 -7.71 -4.85
N ALA A 33 3.40 -6.73 -5.71
CA ALA A 33 3.47 -5.32 -5.31
C ALA A 33 2.13 -4.80 -4.76
N VAL A 34 1.01 -5.20 -5.35
CA VAL A 34 -0.33 -4.85 -4.85
C VAL A 34 -0.63 -5.56 -3.53
N ARG A 35 -0.28 -6.85 -3.42
CA ARG A 35 -0.45 -7.64 -2.19
C ARG A 35 0.29 -7.00 -1.01
N GLU A 36 1.57 -6.68 -1.18
CA GLU A 36 2.39 -6.02 -0.17
C GLU A 36 1.81 -4.66 0.26
N MET A 37 1.31 -3.86 -0.69
CA MET A 37 0.69 -2.57 -0.37
C MET A 37 -0.58 -2.74 0.47
N ARG A 38 -1.43 -3.71 0.11
CA ARG A 38 -2.66 -4.02 0.86
C ARG A 38 -2.36 -4.53 2.27
N GLU A 39 -1.32 -5.34 2.43
CA GLU A 39 -0.87 -5.84 3.74
C GLU A 39 -0.46 -4.70 4.65
N ARG A 40 0.38 -3.78 4.17
CA ARG A 40 0.78 -2.60 4.95
C ARG A 40 -0.38 -1.71 5.37
N ILE A 41 -1.39 -1.57 4.50
CA ILE A 41 -2.61 -0.82 4.83
C ILE A 41 -3.40 -1.55 5.93
N ARG A 42 -3.53 -2.88 5.85
CA ARG A 42 -4.21 -3.68 6.87
C ARG A 42 -3.48 -3.64 8.21
N GLU A 43 -2.17 -3.85 8.21
CA GLU A 43 -1.32 -3.80 9.41
C GLU A 43 -1.46 -2.47 10.16
N ALA A 44 -1.58 -1.36 9.43
CA ALA A 44 -1.75 -0.04 10.02
C ALA A 44 -3.16 0.20 10.60
N ARG A 45 -4.14 -0.63 10.25
CA ARG A 45 -5.54 -0.50 10.71
C ARG A 45 -5.91 -1.42 11.87
N GLY A 46 -5.07 -2.42 12.17
CA GLY A 46 -5.39 -3.47 13.16
C GLY A 46 -6.19 -4.59 12.52
#